data_AF-A0A1F6GM94-F1
#
_entry.id   AF-A0A1F6GM94-F1
#
_cell.length_a   1.000
_cell.length_b   1.000
_cell.length_c   1.000
_cell.angle_alpha   90.00
_cell.angle_beta   90.00
_cell.angle_gamma   90.00
#
_symmetry.space_group_name_H-M   'P 1'
#
loop_
_entity.id
_entity.type
_entity.pdbx_description
1 polymer ?
#
loop_
_entity_poly.entity_id
_entity_poly.type
_entity_poly.pdbx_seq_one_letter_code
_entity_poly.pdbx_strand_id
1 'polypeptide(L)'
;MTWKSEWNTGIESIDLQHQKILTAINALNRSFLPEDGPVAAKLFEALTAYTRIHFSYEEKLMAQAHFGELEQQKAEHDAFMEKLEEFKKNTANPKDLEQVMGRMQTYLLDWLIQHILEQDMRYKVAFKKAGLS
;
A
#
# COMPACT_ATOMS: atom_id res chain seq x y z
N MET A 1 -7.27 -0.23 12.30
CA MET A 1 -8.27 0.37 11.40
C MET A 1 -9.11 -0.73 10.74
N THR A 2 -10.40 -0.52 10.53
CA THR A 2 -11.28 -1.47 9.81
C THR A 2 -11.57 -0.98 8.40
N TRP A 3 -11.67 -1.89 7.44
CA TRP A 3 -12.07 -1.56 6.07
C TRP A 3 -13.45 -0.89 6.03
N LYS A 4 -13.63 0.06 5.13
CA LYS A 4 -14.91 0.75 4.91
C LYS A 4 -15.34 0.63 3.46
N SER A 5 -16.63 0.47 3.22
CA SER A 5 -17.19 0.33 1.86
C SER A 5 -16.97 1.55 0.96
N GLU A 6 -16.76 2.73 1.54
CA GLU A 6 -16.40 3.96 0.82
C GLU A 6 -15.02 3.88 0.12
N TRP A 7 -14.18 2.91 0.50
CA TRP A 7 -12.88 2.66 -0.14
C TRP A 7 -12.95 1.67 -1.30
N ASN A 8 -14.13 1.11 -1.59
CA ASN A 8 -14.27 0.15 -2.68
C ASN A 8 -14.21 0.85 -4.05
N THR A 9 -13.19 0.51 -4.82
CA THR A 9 -13.06 0.88 -6.24
C THR A 9 -14.20 0.26 -7.05
N GLY A 10 -14.77 -0.87 -6.59
CA GLY A 10 -15.79 -1.63 -7.30
C GLY A 10 -15.20 -2.66 -8.28
N ILE A 11 -13.89 -2.90 -8.18
CA ILE A 11 -13.16 -3.97 -8.85
C ILE A 11 -12.74 -4.94 -7.74
N GLU A 12 -13.39 -6.11 -7.67
CA GLU A 12 -13.32 -6.99 -6.50
C GLU A 12 -11.88 -7.43 -6.22
N SER A 13 -11.12 -7.72 -7.29
CA SER A 13 -9.73 -8.14 -7.20
C SER A 13 -8.82 -7.07 -6.59
N ILE A 14 -9.10 -5.78 -6.81
CA ILE A 14 -8.35 -4.65 -6.26
C ILE A 14 -8.77 -4.40 -4.81
N ASP A 15 -10.08 -4.36 -4.55
CA ASP A 15 -10.62 -4.13 -3.20
C ASP A 15 -10.10 -5.19 -2.21
N LEU A 16 -9.95 -6.45 -2.65
CA LEU A 16 -9.33 -7.52 -1.86
C LEU A 16 -7.83 -7.33 -1.62
N GLN A 17 -7.10 -6.75 -2.58
CA GLN A 17 -5.68 -6.43 -2.43
C GLN A 17 -5.49 -5.28 -1.44
N HIS A 18 -6.25 -4.19 -1.57
CA HIS A 18 -6.22 -3.08 -0.62
C HIS A 18 -6.55 -3.52 0.81
N GLN A 19 -7.54 -4.39 0.99
CA GLN A 19 -7.87 -4.97 2.30
C GLN A 19 -6.68 -5.74 2.90
N LYS A 20 -5.96 -6.53 2.09
CA LYS A 20 -4.77 -7.26 2.54
C LYS A 20 -3.63 -6.32 2.92
N ILE A 21 -3.42 -5.25 2.15
CA ILE A 21 -2.43 -4.20 2.49
C ILE A 21 -2.81 -3.55 3.82
N LEU A 22 -4.08 -3.17 4.01
CA LEU A 22 -4.57 -2.60 5.26
C LEU A 22 -4.37 -3.55 6.45
N THR A 23 -4.65 -4.85 6.29
CA THR A 23 -4.39 -5.86 7.32
C THR A 23 -2.90 -5.93 7.69
N ALA A 24 -2.02 -5.89 6.68
CA ALA A 24 -0.58 -5.88 6.92
C ALA A 24 -0.11 -4.59 7.63
N ILE A 25 -0.62 -3.41 7.24
CA ILE A 25 -0.34 -2.14 7.92
C ILE A 25 -0.83 -2.18 9.37
N ASN A 26 -2.02 -2.72 9.62
CA ASN A 26 -2.55 -2.85 10.98
C ASN A 26 -1.68 -3.76 11.88
N ALA A 27 -1.01 -4.76 11.30
CA ALA A 27 -0.09 -5.62 12.05
C ALA A 27 1.17 -4.86 12.55
N LEU A 28 1.46 -3.68 11.99
CA LEU A 28 2.50 -2.77 12.47
C LEU A 28 2.10 -1.98 13.73
N ASN A 29 0.83 -2.05 14.17
CA ASN A 29 0.34 -1.35 15.37
C ASN A 29 0.64 -2.07 16.69
N ARG A 30 1.29 -3.24 16.64
CA ARG A 30 1.62 -3.97 17.87
C ARG A 30 2.78 -3.27 18.58
N SER A 31 2.84 -3.38 19.91
CA SER A 31 4.02 -2.97 20.66
C SER A 31 5.22 -3.81 20.21
N PHE A 32 6.28 -3.16 19.74
CA PHE A 32 7.53 -3.80 19.35
C PHE A 32 8.56 -3.55 20.44
N LEU A 33 9.14 -4.62 20.98
CA LEU A 33 10.31 -4.55 21.84
C LEU A 33 11.59 -4.62 20.99
N PRO A 34 12.76 -4.19 21.49
CA PRO A 34 14.01 -4.26 20.72
C PRO A 34 14.32 -5.65 20.13
N GLU A 35 13.98 -6.71 20.84
CA GLU A 35 14.12 -8.12 20.40
C GLU A 35 13.19 -8.50 19.24
N ASP A 36 12.12 -7.74 18.98
CA ASP A 36 11.18 -7.99 17.88
C ASP A 36 11.68 -7.49 16.52
N GLY A 37 12.87 -6.87 16.48
CA GLY A 37 13.48 -6.35 15.25
C GLY A 37 13.41 -7.31 14.05
N PRO A 38 13.80 -8.58 14.18
CA PRO A 38 13.70 -9.55 13.09
C PRO A 38 12.26 -9.81 12.61
N VAL A 39 11.27 -9.76 13.52
CA VAL A 39 9.87 -9.97 13.16
C VAL A 39 9.30 -8.72 12.49
N ALA A 40 9.66 -7.53 12.98
CA ALA A 40 9.33 -6.26 12.33
C ALA A 40 9.87 -6.20 10.90
N ALA A 41 11.14 -6.58 10.70
CA ALA A 41 11.77 -6.62 9.39
C ALA A 41 11.05 -7.57 8.42
N LYS A 42 10.62 -8.76 8.89
CA LYS A 42 9.85 -9.72 8.07
C LYS A 42 8.46 -9.20 7.71
N LEU A 43 7.74 -8.58 8.65
CA LEU A 43 6.44 -7.95 8.37
C LEU A 43 6.59 -6.86 7.33
N PHE A 44 7.63 -6.04 7.46
CA PHE A 44 7.95 -4.99 6.53
C PHE A 44 8.24 -5.53 5.12
N GLU A 45 9.12 -6.52 5.02
CA GLU A 45 9.46 -7.15 3.74
C GLU A 45 8.23 -7.75 3.05
N ALA A 46 7.35 -8.43 3.82
CA ALA A 46 6.11 -8.96 3.30
C ALA A 46 5.16 -7.86 2.79
N LEU A 47 5.04 -6.75 3.52
CA LEU A 47 4.23 -5.60 3.12
C LEU A 47 4.78 -4.98 1.83
N THR A 48 6.07 -4.66 1.79
CA THR A 48 6.72 -4.08 0.59
C THR A 48 6.59 -4.98 -0.63
N ALA A 49 6.81 -6.29 -0.47
CA ALA A 49 6.65 -7.24 -1.57
C ALA A 49 5.21 -7.28 -2.08
N TYR A 50 4.23 -7.30 -1.18
CA TYR A 50 2.83 -7.36 -1.56
C TYR A 50 2.34 -6.07 -2.22
N THR A 51 2.72 -4.90 -1.70
CA THR A 51 2.40 -3.61 -2.32
C THR A 51 2.99 -3.51 -3.72
N ARG A 52 4.22 -3.97 -3.95
CA ARG A 52 4.82 -3.98 -5.29
C ARG A 52 4.01 -4.84 -6.28
N ILE A 53 3.55 -6.02 -5.84
CA ILE A 53 2.70 -6.89 -6.65
C ILE A 53 1.37 -6.20 -6.97
N HIS A 54 0.79 -5.53 -5.98
CA HIS A 54 -0.45 -4.78 -6.13
C HIS A 54 -0.34 -3.64 -7.15
N PHE A 55 0.66 -2.77 -7.03
CA PHE A 55 0.89 -1.69 -8.00
C PHE A 55 1.15 -2.23 -9.41
N SER A 56 1.95 -3.29 -9.53
CA SER A 56 2.19 -3.96 -10.82
C SER A 56 0.89 -4.50 -11.44
N TYR A 57 -0.05 -4.96 -10.60
CA TYR A 57 -1.35 -5.44 -11.04
C TYR A 57 -2.23 -4.29 -11.56
N GLU A 58 -2.33 -3.21 -10.81
CA GLU A 58 -3.09 -2.01 -11.22
C GLU A 58 -2.51 -1.39 -12.48
N GLU A 59 -1.20 -1.19 -12.55
CA GLU A 59 -0.52 -0.63 -13.73
C GLU A 59 -0.77 -1.46 -14.99
N LYS A 60 -0.80 -2.79 -14.86
CA LYS A 60 -1.16 -3.68 -15.96
C LYS A 60 -2.61 -3.47 -16.41
N LEU A 61 -3.56 -3.35 -15.48
CA LEU A 61 -4.96 -3.09 -15.81
C LEU A 61 -5.16 -1.70 -16.41
N MET A 62 -4.47 -0.68 -15.88
CA MET A 62 -4.43 0.68 -16.42
C MET A 62 -3.91 0.71 -17.85
N ALA A 63 -2.83 -0.01 -18.14
CA ALA A 63 -2.30 -0.14 -19.50
C ALA A 63 -3.30 -0.83 -20.44
N GLN A 64 -3.95 -1.91 -19.99
CA GLN A 64 -4.98 -2.63 -20.76
C GLN A 64 -6.22 -1.76 -21.04
N ALA A 65 -6.61 -0.91 -20.10
CA ALA A 65 -7.74 0.00 -20.22
C ALA A 65 -7.40 1.30 -20.97
N HIS A 66 -6.15 1.48 -21.42
CA HIS A 66 -5.64 2.73 -21.98
C HIS A 66 -5.92 3.94 -21.07
N PHE A 67 -5.71 3.77 -19.77
CA PHE A 67 -5.95 4.81 -18.78
C PHE A 67 -4.96 5.98 -18.95
N GLY A 68 -5.48 7.17 -19.20
CA GLY A 68 -4.67 8.33 -19.59
C GLY A 68 -3.75 8.88 -18.49
N GLU A 69 -4.02 8.58 -17.22
CA GLU A 69 -3.23 9.03 -16.06
C GLU A 69 -2.24 7.95 -15.57
N LEU A 70 -2.02 6.86 -16.33
CA LEU A 70 -1.13 5.75 -15.95
C LEU A 70 0.25 6.22 -15.48
N GLU A 71 0.93 7.05 -16.27
CA GLU A 71 2.30 7.49 -15.94
C GLU A 71 2.35 8.34 -14.67
N GLN A 72 1.31 9.14 -14.40
CA GLN A 72 1.21 9.91 -13.17
C GLN A 72 1.03 8.98 -11.97
N GLN A 73 0.07 8.05 -12.03
CA GLN A 73 -0.22 7.16 -10.92
C GLN A 73 0.95 6.22 -10.62
N LYS A 74 1.65 5.75 -11.65
CA LYS A 74 2.89 4.99 -11.51
C LYS A 74 3.99 5.78 -10.80
N ALA A 75 4.14 7.07 -11.08
CA ALA A 75 5.10 7.91 -10.36
C ALA A 75 4.77 8.03 -8.86
N GLU A 76 3.47 8.06 -8.50
CA GLU A 76 3.03 8.02 -7.11
C GLU A 76 3.34 6.67 -6.44
N HIS A 77 3.14 5.56 -7.16
CA HIS A 77 3.54 4.22 -6.71
C HIS A 77 5.04 4.12 -6.44
N ASP A 78 5.86 4.59 -7.38
CA ASP A 78 7.32 4.57 -7.26
C ASP A 78 7.78 5.38 -6.04
N ALA A 79 7.23 6.59 -5.84
CA ALA A 79 7.53 7.43 -4.68
C ALA A 79 7.13 6.76 -3.35
N PHE A 80 6.00 6.05 -3.31
CA PHE A 80 5.60 5.28 -2.13
C PHE A 80 6.56 4.13 -1.83
N MET A 81 7.00 3.40 -2.86
CA MET A 81 7.96 2.32 -2.73
C MET A 81 9.32 2.81 -2.24
N GLU A 82 9.78 3.98 -2.72
CA GLU A 82 10.99 4.63 -2.19
C GLU A 82 10.85 4.97 -0.71
N LYS A 83 9.69 5.50 -0.30
CA LYS A 83 9.44 5.85 1.09
C LYS A 83 9.42 4.63 2.01
N LEU A 84 8.86 3.52 1.54
CA LEU A 84 8.94 2.23 2.22
C LEU A 84 10.40 1.83 2.45
N GLU A 85 11.24 1.82 1.41
CA GLU A 85 12.65 1.44 1.54
C GLU A 85 13.44 2.38 2.49
N GLU A 86 13.07 3.66 2.57
CA GLU A 86 13.62 4.59 3.57
C GLU A 86 13.27 4.15 5.00
N PHE A 87 12.00 3.83 5.27
CA PHE A 87 11.61 3.34 6.59
C PHE A 87 12.33 2.04 6.96
N LYS A 88 12.54 1.13 6.00
CA LYS A 88 13.31 -0.10 6.22
C LYS A 88 14.70 0.20 6.76
N LYS A 89 15.42 1.13 6.13
CA LYS A 89 16.78 1.53 6.54
C LYS A 89 16.80 2.10 7.96
N ASN A 90 15.74 2.81 8.35
CA ASN A 90 15.62 3.43 9.66
C ASN A 90 15.29 2.45 10.80
N THR A 91 14.99 1.18 10.52
CA THR A 91 14.78 0.15 11.56
C THR A 91 16.08 -0.49 12.08
N ALA A 92 17.25 -0.04 11.61
CA ALA A 92 18.54 -0.63 11.95
C ALA A 92 18.96 -0.47 13.43
N ASN A 93 18.40 0.50 14.16
CA ASN A 93 18.63 0.67 15.60
C ASN A 93 17.49 0.03 16.41
N PRO A 94 17.73 -1.07 17.15
CA PRO A 94 16.69 -1.73 17.94
C PRO A 94 16.02 -0.83 18.99
N LYS A 95 16.70 0.21 19.48
CA LYS A 95 16.16 1.13 20.48
C LYS A 95 15.09 2.07 19.93
N ASP A 96 15.09 2.30 18.62
CA ASP A 96 14.16 3.22 17.95
C ASP A 96 13.01 2.46 17.27
N LEU A 97 13.00 1.13 17.35
CA LEU A 97 12.11 0.27 16.58
C LEU A 97 10.64 0.64 16.78
N GLU A 98 10.15 0.73 18.02
CA GLU A 98 8.76 1.07 18.31
C GLU A 98 8.36 2.43 17.68
N GLN A 99 9.21 3.44 17.85
CA GLN A 99 8.95 4.78 17.33
C GLN A 99 8.94 4.81 15.79
N VAL A 100 9.87 4.09 15.15
CA VAL A 100 9.95 3.97 13.69
C VAL A 100 8.72 3.24 13.15
N MET A 101 8.31 2.13 13.79
CA MET A 101 7.15 1.34 13.38
C MET A 101 5.85 2.16 13.49
N GLY A 102 5.68 2.93 14.58
CA GLY A 102 4.52 3.80 14.74
C GLY A 102 4.43 4.89 13.66
N ARG A 103 5.54 5.61 13.39
CA ARG A 103 5.56 6.62 12.31
C ARG A 103 5.31 6.02 10.94
N MET A 104 5.91 4.86 10.67
CA MET A 104 5.71 4.13 9.43
C MET A 104 4.24 3.75 9.27
N GLN A 105 3.63 3.17 10.30
CA GLN A 105 2.23 2.78 10.25
C GLN A 105 1.31 3.98 9.93
N THR A 106 1.48 5.10 10.63
CA THR A 106 0.68 6.31 10.37
C THR A 106 0.80 6.76 8.92
N TYR A 107 2.04 6.88 8.42
CA TYR A 107 2.28 7.28 7.03
C TYR A 107 1.63 6.33 6.03
N LEU A 108 1.81 5.01 6.20
CA LEU A 108 1.29 4.01 5.27
C LEU A 108 -0.24 3.97 5.26
N LEU A 109 -0.86 4.14 6.43
CA LEU A 109 -2.31 4.19 6.55
C LEU A 109 -2.88 5.43 5.85
N ASP A 110 -2.30 6.60 6.12
CA ASP A 110 -2.74 7.87 5.53
C ASP A 110 -2.58 7.84 4.00
N TRP A 111 -1.41 7.41 3.52
CA TRP A 111 -1.14 7.30 2.09
C TRP A 111 -2.08 6.32 1.40
N LEU A 112 -2.28 5.11 1.96
CA LEU A 112 -3.17 4.11 1.35
C LEU A 112 -4.59 4.66 1.18
N ILE A 113 -5.15 5.25 2.24
CA ILE A 113 -6.53 5.75 2.20
C ILE A 113 -6.65 6.91 1.22
N GLN A 114 -5.69 7.85 1.25
CA GLN A 114 -5.70 9.00 0.35
C GLN A 114 -5.54 8.55 -1.12
N HIS A 115 -4.58 7.66 -1.41
CA HIS A 115 -4.34 7.17 -2.76
C HIS A 115 -5.56 6.44 -3.32
N ILE A 116 -6.20 5.58 -2.51
CA ILE A 116 -7.44 4.89 -2.92
C ILE A 116 -8.52 5.91 -3.31
N LEU A 117 -8.78 6.88 -2.43
CA LEU A 117 -9.88 7.83 -2.61
C LEU A 117 -9.62 8.83 -3.74
N GLU A 118 -8.37 9.25 -3.93
CA GLU A 118 -8.02 10.32 -4.86
C GLU A 118 -7.55 9.81 -6.23
N GLN A 119 -6.97 8.62 -6.32
CA GLN A 119 -6.35 8.08 -7.53
C GLN A 119 -7.04 6.81 -8.01
N ASP A 120 -7.13 5.77 -7.18
CA ASP A 120 -7.67 4.47 -7.57
C ASP A 120 -9.14 4.55 -8.03
N MET A 121 -9.90 5.46 -7.42
CA MET A 121 -11.29 5.73 -7.83
C MET A 121 -11.39 6.23 -9.29
N ARG A 122 -10.36 6.86 -9.85
CA ARG A 122 -10.39 7.46 -11.19
C ARG A 122 -10.38 6.43 -12.31
N TYR A 123 -9.67 5.31 -12.15
CA TYR A 123 -9.62 4.28 -13.19
C TYR A 123 -10.90 3.43 -13.25
N LYS A 124 -11.81 3.53 -12.27
CA LYS A 124 -13.06 2.77 -12.20
C LYS A 124 -13.87 2.82 -13.50
N VAL A 125 -14.03 4.02 -14.06
CA VAL A 125 -14.78 4.22 -15.30
C VAL A 125 -14.05 3.62 -16.50
N ALA A 126 -12.72 3.76 -16.55
CA ALA A 126 -11.90 3.20 -17.62
C ALA A 126 -11.94 1.67 -17.62
N PHE A 127 -11.80 1.05 -16.44
CA PHE A 127 -11.79 -0.41 -16.30
C PHE A 127 -13.13 -1.02 -16.66
N LYS A 128 -14.23 -0.40 -16.18
CA LYS A 128 -15.58 -0.81 -16.56
C LYS A 128 -15.81 -0.74 -18.08
N LYS A 129 -15.33 0.31 -18.75
CA LYS A 129 -15.42 0.44 -20.22
C LYS A 129 -14.58 -0.62 -20.94
N ALA A 130 -13.45 -1.02 -20.36
CA ALA A 130 -12.58 -2.06 -20.88
C ALA A 130 -13.06 -3.49 -20.56
N GLY A 131 -14.18 -3.64 -19.83
CA GLY A 131 -14.68 -4.96 -19.41
C GLY A 131 -13.85 -5.63 -18.31
N LEU A 132 -13.07 -4.85 -17.57
CA LEU A 132 -12.28 -5.29 -16.42
C LEU A 132 -13.13 -5.14 -15.15
N SER A 133 -13.23 -6.19 -14.34
CA SER A 133 -14.01 -6.25 -13.10
C SER A 133 -13.33 -7.10 -12.04
#